data_AF-X1KBN2-F1
#
_entry.id   AF-X1KBN2-F1
#
_cell.length_a   1.000
_cell.length_b   1.000
_cell.length_c   1.000
_cell.angle_alpha   90.00
_cell.angle_beta   90.00
_cell.angle_gamma   90.00
#
_symmetry.space_group_name_H-M   'P 1'
#
loop_
_entity.id
_entity.type
_entity.pdbx_description
1 polymer ?
#
loop_
_entity_poly.entity_id
_entity_poly.type
_entity_poly.pdbx_seq_one_letter_code
_entity_poly.pdbx_strand_id
1 'polypeptide(L)'
;MVFQDPYASMNPRFRAQDVIEEPLIIHQVGETRAEREKIVRRSLEEVRLIPPEGFMQRFPHMLSGGQRQRVATARTLVLSPSMIVADEPVSMIDLSTRAEILHMMKTVQRELGLTYLYITHDLSTAWRNIRR
;
A
#
# COMPACT_ATOMS: atom_id res chain seq x y z
N MET A 1 7.35 4.35 3.93
CA MET A 1 7.98 4.50 2.60
C MET A 1 7.44 3.38 1.73
N VAL A 2 7.05 3.68 0.49
CA VAL A 2 6.61 2.68 -0.49
C VAL A 2 7.78 2.39 -1.42
N PHE A 3 8.28 1.15 -1.40
CA PHE A 3 9.47 0.74 -2.14
C PHE A 3 9.17 0.37 -3.60
N GLN A 4 10.21 0.46 -4.43
CA GLN A 4 10.20 0.08 -5.85
C GLN A 4 9.87 -1.40 -6.06
N ASP A 5 10.40 -2.27 -5.20
CA ASP A 5 10.16 -3.71 -5.27
C ASP A 5 9.20 -4.20 -4.16
N PRO A 6 7.91 -4.42 -4.48
CA PRO A 6 6.98 -5.05 -3.54
C PRO A 6 7.34 -6.53 -3.26
N TYR A 7 8.13 -7.20 -4.10
CA TYR A 7 8.58 -8.58 -3.88
C TYR A 7 9.67 -8.67 -2.81
N ALA A 8 10.72 -7.85 -2.89
CA ALA A 8 11.79 -7.83 -1.90
C ALA A 8 11.34 -7.29 -0.52
N SER A 9 10.30 -6.44 -0.49
CA SER A 9 9.84 -5.82 0.76
C SER A 9 8.85 -6.65 1.57
N MET A 10 8.42 -7.81 1.09
CA MET A 10 7.50 -8.72 1.78
C MET A 10 8.13 -10.09 2.04
N ASN A 11 8.11 -10.53 3.29
CA ASN A 11 8.53 -11.89 3.63
C ASN A 11 7.54 -12.92 3.03
N PRO A 12 7.99 -13.86 2.19
CA PRO A 12 7.08 -14.81 1.52
C PRO A 12 6.33 -15.75 2.46
N ARG A 13 6.79 -15.87 3.71
CA ARG A 13 6.14 -16.67 4.75
C ARG A 13 5.01 -15.93 5.49
N PHE A 14 4.88 -14.62 5.27
CA PHE A 14 3.91 -13.79 5.98
C PHE A 14 2.67 -13.61 5.11
N ARG A 15 1.48 -13.63 5.71
CA ARG A 15 0.24 -13.23 5.00
C ARG A 15 0.17 -11.72 4.90
N ALA A 16 -0.73 -11.22 4.07
CA ALA A 16 -0.96 -9.78 3.93
C ALA A 16 -1.27 -9.11 5.27
N GLN A 17 -2.07 -9.77 6.14
CA GLN A 17 -2.29 -9.29 7.50
C GLN A 17 -0.98 -9.13 8.28
N ASP A 18 -0.14 -10.17 8.29
CA ASP A 18 1.10 -10.18 9.06
C ASP A 18 2.05 -9.07 8.56
N VAL A 19 2.13 -8.86 7.23
CA VAL A 19 2.93 -7.80 6.60
C VAL A 19 2.44 -6.40 6.98
N ILE A 20 1.12 -6.19 7.01
CA ILE A 20 0.51 -4.89 7.32
C ILE A 20 0.51 -4.61 8.83
N GLU A 21 0.41 -5.66 9.66
CA GLU A 21 0.40 -5.55 11.12
C GLU A 21 1.80 -5.29 11.70
N GLU A 22 2.86 -5.76 11.04
CA GLU A 22 4.23 -5.66 11.54
C GLU A 22 4.64 -4.24 12.01
N PRO A 23 4.42 -3.15 11.24
CA PRO A 23 4.75 -1.80 11.72
C PRO A 23 3.96 -1.39 12.96
N LEU A 24 2.71 -1.84 13.11
CA LEU A 24 1.90 -1.55 14.29
C LEU A 24 2.52 -2.20 15.54
N ILE A 25 2.99 -3.44 15.42
CA ILE A 25 3.67 -4.15 16.51
C ILE A 25 4.97 -3.45 16.88
N ILE A 26 5.80 -3.12 15.89
CA ILE A 26 7.10 -2.46 16.10
C ILE A 26 6.94 -1.12 16.82
N HIS A 27 5.92 -0.34 16.43
CA HIS A 27 5.66 0.99 16.99
C HIS A 27 4.64 1.00 18.15
N GLN A 28 4.26 -0.18 18.67
CA GLN A 28 3.33 -0.35 19.79
C GLN A 28 1.97 0.36 19.59
N VAL A 29 1.45 0.33 18.36
CA VAL A 29 0.15 0.89 17.99
C VAL A 29 -0.92 -0.21 18.04
N GLY A 30 -2.00 0.03 18.79
CA GLY A 30 -3.08 -0.94 19.02
C GLY A 30 -2.70 -1.93 20.13
N GLU A 31 -3.30 -1.73 21.31
CA GLU A 31 -3.01 -2.47 22.55
C GLU A 31 -3.33 -3.95 22.40
N THR A 32 -4.42 -4.25 21.67
CA THR A 32 -4.87 -5.62 21.43
C THR A 32 -4.71 -6.04 19.98
N ARG A 33 -4.61 -7.36 19.76
CA ARG A 33 -4.66 -7.94 18.41
C ARG A 33 -5.93 -7.53 17.66
N ALA A 34 -7.08 -7.49 18.34
CA ALA A 34 -8.35 -7.11 17.73
C ALA A 34 -8.35 -5.66 17.24
N GLU A 35 -7.68 -4.75 17.96
CA GLU A 35 -7.53 -3.35 17.51
C GLU A 35 -6.63 -3.24 16.28
N ARG A 36 -5.49 -3.95 16.27
CA ARG A 36 -4.60 -3.97 15.11
C ARG A 36 -5.28 -4.59 13.89
N GLU A 37 -6.05 -5.66 14.06
CA GLU A 37 -6.86 -6.25 12.99
C GLU A 37 -7.88 -5.26 12.41
N LYS A 38 -8.50 -4.41 13.24
CA LYS A 38 -9.37 -3.32 12.75
C LYS A 38 -8.61 -2.30 11.93
N ILE A 39 -7.40 -1.91 12.35
CA ILE A 39 -6.54 -0.96 11.61
C ILE A 39 -6.11 -1.57 10.27
N VAL A 40 -5.67 -2.84 10.27
CA VAL A 40 -5.31 -3.59 9.06
C VAL A 40 -6.48 -3.62 8.09
N ARG A 41 -7.67 -4.00 8.57
CA ARG A 41 -8.89 -4.07 7.75
C ARG A 41 -9.21 -2.72 7.10
N ARG A 42 -9.18 -1.64 7.88
CA ARG A 42 -9.40 -0.27 7.36
C ARG A 42 -8.38 0.09 6.28
N SER A 43 -7.10 -0.19 6.51
CA SER A 43 -6.05 0.12 5.52
C SER A 43 -6.20 -0.64 4.21
N LEU A 44 -6.72 -1.89 4.25
CA LEU A 44 -7.02 -2.68 3.06
C LEU A 44 -8.20 -2.08 2.26
N GLU A 45 -9.22 -1.58 2.96
CA GLU A 45 -10.34 -0.86 2.34
C GLU A 45 -9.88 0.44 1.67
N GLU A 46 -9.02 1.23 2.35
CA GLU A 46 -8.43 2.47 1.83
C GLU A 46 -7.69 2.23 0.49
N VAL A 47 -6.97 1.11 0.36
CA VAL A 47 -6.27 0.73 -0.88
C VAL A 47 -7.13 -0.08 -1.87
N ARG A 48 -8.45 -0.13 -1.65
CA ARG A 48 -9.47 -0.82 -2.48
C ARG A 48 -9.23 -2.33 -2.66
N LEU A 49 -8.76 -3.00 -1.61
CA LEU A 49 -8.74 -4.46 -1.53
C LEU A 49 -9.99 -4.94 -0.79
N ILE A 50 -11.07 -5.18 -1.55
CA ILE A 50 -12.42 -5.47 -1.02
C ILE A 50 -12.88 -6.86 -1.51
N PRO A 51 -13.48 -7.70 -0.63
CA PRO A 51 -13.57 -7.53 0.82
C PRO A 51 -12.22 -7.79 1.51
N PRO A 52 -11.83 -7.00 2.52
CA PRO A 52 -10.50 -7.05 3.13
C PRO A 52 -10.17 -8.42 3.75
N GLU A 53 -11.15 -9.10 4.34
CA GLU A 53 -10.99 -10.41 4.97
C GLU A 53 -10.44 -11.45 3.99
N GLY A 54 -10.86 -11.36 2.72
CA GLY A 54 -10.40 -12.24 1.66
C GLY A 54 -8.95 -12.01 1.25
N PHE A 55 -8.37 -10.85 1.56
CA PHE A 55 -6.97 -10.51 1.29
C PHE A 55 -6.08 -10.71 2.52
N MET A 56 -6.58 -10.48 3.72
CA MET A 56 -5.83 -10.62 4.99
C MET A 56 -5.15 -11.98 5.11
N GLN A 57 -5.83 -13.05 4.68
CA GLN A 57 -5.31 -14.41 4.75
C GLN A 57 -4.39 -14.81 3.59
N ARG A 58 -4.18 -13.93 2.59
CA ARG A 58 -3.39 -14.28 1.41
C ARG A 58 -1.90 -14.07 1.63
N PHE A 59 -1.10 -15.06 1.26
CA PHE A 59 0.33 -14.94 1.09
C PHE A 59 0.68 -14.12 -0.17
N PRO A 60 1.87 -13.49 -0.22
CA PRO A 60 2.32 -12.71 -1.37
C PRO A 60 2.16 -13.44 -2.70
N HIS A 61 2.54 -14.72 -2.79
CA HIS A 61 2.43 -15.52 -4.03
C HIS A 61 1.00 -15.67 -4.58
N MET A 62 -0.03 -15.43 -3.76
CA MET A 62 -1.45 -15.47 -4.18
C MET A 62 -2.00 -14.09 -4.59
N LEU A 63 -1.14 -13.06 -4.62
CA LEU A 63 -1.50 -11.69 -4.99
C LEU A 63 -0.90 -11.33 -6.35
N SER A 64 -1.70 -10.65 -7.19
CA SER A 64 -1.19 -10.00 -8.42
C SER A 64 -0.21 -8.87 -8.08
N GLY A 65 0.58 -8.41 -9.05
CA GLY A 65 1.52 -7.30 -8.84
C GLY A 65 0.84 -6.04 -8.29
N GLY A 66 -0.31 -5.66 -8.85
CA GLY A 66 -1.11 -4.55 -8.34
C GLY A 66 -1.66 -4.77 -6.92
N GLN A 67 -2.10 -5.98 -6.60
CA GLN A 67 -2.59 -6.31 -5.24
C GLN A 67 -1.45 -6.23 -4.22
N ARG A 68 -0.25 -6.71 -4.58
CA ARG A 68 0.95 -6.57 -3.74
C ARG A 68 1.30 -5.11 -3.48
N GLN A 69 1.22 -4.27 -4.50
CA GLN A 69 1.47 -2.84 -4.34
C GLN A 69 0.46 -2.17 -3.42
N ARG A 70 -0.82 -2.56 -3.52
CA ARG A 70 -1.87 -2.13 -2.60
C ARG A 70 -1.56 -2.55 -1.16
N VAL A 71 -1.12 -3.80 -0.93
CA VAL A 71 -0.68 -4.28 0.39
C VAL A 71 0.52 -3.48 0.92
N ALA A 72 1.52 -3.20 0.09
CA ALA A 72 2.67 -2.37 0.48
C ALA A 72 2.27 -0.93 0.84
N THR A 73 1.30 -0.38 0.10
CA THR A 73 0.71 0.94 0.40
C THR A 73 -0.04 0.90 1.73
N ALA A 74 -0.90 -0.10 1.96
CA ALA A 74 -1.63 -0.30 3.20
C ALA A 74 -0.71 -0.40 4.42
N ARG A 75 0.38 -1.18 4.31
CA ARG A 75 1.46 -1.27 5.32
C ARG A 75 2.07 0.08 5.68
N THR A 76 2.12 1.03 4.74
CA THR A 76 2.60 2.38 5.03
C THR A 76 1.52 3.24 5.71
N LEU A 77 0.25 3.05 5.36
CA LEU A 77 -0.88 3.84 5.86
C LEU A 77 -1.26 3.52 7.31
N VAL A 78 -1.03 2.31 7.79
CA VAL A 78 -1.45 1.90 9.15
C VAL A 78 -0.86 2.75 10.28
N LEU A 79 0.27 3.42 10.05
CA LEU A 79 0.88 4.35 11.01
C LEU A 79 0.33 5.79 10.91
N SER A 80 -0.70 6.02 10.09
CA SER A 80 -1.30 7.33 9.83
C SER A 80 -0.25 8.43 9.57
N PRO A 81 0.64 8.23 8.58
CA PRO A 81 1.71 9.18 8.30
C PRO A 81 1.15 10.50 7.77
N SER A 82 1.84 11.62 7.96
CA SER A 82 1.52 12.89 7.27
C SER A 82 2.11 12.96 5.85
N MET A 83 3.10 12.14 5.55
CA MET A 83 3.81 12.10 4.27
C MET A 83 4.20 10.67 3.89
N ILE A 84 4.13 10.37 2.58
CA ILE A 84 4.62 9.13 1.98
C ILE A 84 5.67 9.45 0.92
N VAL A 85 6.86 8.86 1.07
CA VAL A 85 7.84 8.76 -0.01
C VAL A 85 7.55 7.49 -0.80
N ALA A 86 7.28 7.64 -2.09
CA ALA A 86 6.97 6.56 -3.01
C ALA A 86 8.06 6.51 -4.10
N ASP A 87 8.94 5.52 -3.97
CA ASP A 87 10.09 5.34 -4.84
C ASP A 87 9.75 4.35 -5.96
N GLU A 88 9.55 4.85 -7.18
CA GLU A 88 9.17 4.06 -8.35
C GLU A 88 8.06 3.02 -8.11
N PRO A 89 6.93 3.37 -7.46
CA PRO A 89 5.98 2.42 -6.89
C PRO A 89 5.18 1.61 -7.92
N VAL A 90 5.40 1.83 -9.22
CA VAL A 90 4.70 1.15 -10.32
C VAL A 90 5.65 0.67 -11.43
N SER A 91 6.96 0.68 -11.18
CA SER A 91 8.00 0.27 -12.14
C SER A 91 7.85 -1.19 -12.56
N MET A 92 7.57 -2.07 -11.60
CA MET A 92 7.45 -3.53 -11.80
C MET A 92 6.00 -4.00 -12.04
N ILE A 93 5.09 -3.10 -12.38
CA ILE A 93 3.67 -3.39 -12.62
C ILE A 93 3.37 -3.25 -14.11
N ASP A 94 2.51 -4.14 -14.63
CA ASP A 94 2.05 -4.10 -16.02
C ASP A 94 1.37 -2.75 -16.36
N LEU A 95 1.47 -2.36 -17.64
CA LEU A 95 0.98 -1.07 -18.12
C LEU A 95 -0.52 -0.85 -17.86
N SER A 96 -1.34 -1.90 -17.97
CA SER A 96 -2.78 -1.84 -17.70
C SER A 96 -3.09 -1.54 -16.23
N THR A 97 -2.40 -2.18 -15.29
CA THR A 97 -2.64 -2.03 -13.85
C THR A 97 -2.01 -0.75 -13.28
N ARG A 98 -0.96 -0.22 -13.91
CA ARG A 98 -0.27 1.01 -13.46
C ARG A 98 -1.22 2.17 -13.23
N ALA A 99 -2.12 2.44 -14.19
CA ALA A 99 -3.06 3.55 -14.10
C ALA A 99 -4.01 3.42 -12.89
N GLU A 100 -4.46 2.19 -12.60
CA GLU A 100 -5.33 1.91 -11.46
C GLU A 100 -4.63 2.16 -10.12
N ILE A 101 -3.36 1.77 -10.01
CA ILE A 101 -2.57 1.99 -8.79
C ILE A 101 -2.35 3.48 -8.56
N LEU A 102 -1.98 4.24 -9.58
CA LEU A 102 -1.79 5.69 -9.46
C LEU A 102 -3.10 6.39 -9.09
N HIS A 103 -4.21 5.98 -9.71
CA HIS A 103 -5.53 6.51 -9.37
C HIS A 103 -5.92 6.22 -7.92
N MET A 104 -5.63 5.01 -7.44
CA MET A 104 -5.81 4.64 -6.04
C MET A 104 -4.95 5.51 -5.12
N MET A 105 -3.65 5.68 -5.40
CA MET A 105 -2.76 6.52 -4.59
C MET A 105 -3.22 7.99 -4.53
N LYS A 106 -3.66 8.57 -5.66
CA LYS A 106 -4.23 9.93 -5.72
C LYS A 106 -5.52 10.05 -4.90
N THR A 107 -6.33 9.00 -4.91
CA THR A 107 -7.58 8.95 -4.13
C THR A 107 -7.27 8.92 -2.63
N VAL A 108 -6.39 8.00 -2.19
CA VAL A 108 -5.92 7.91 -0.80
C VAL A 108 -5.28 9.22 -0.35
N GLN A 109 -4.46 9.84 -1.19
CA GLN A 109 -3.86 11.14 -0.92
C GLN A 109 -4.91 12.19 -0.55
N ARG A 110 -5.95 12.32 -1.38
CA ARG A 110 -7.01 13.32 -1.21
C ARG A 110 -7.88 13.01 0.00
N GLU A 111 -8.27 11.75 0.19
CA GLU A 111 -9.16 11.33 1.28
C GLU A 111 -8.49 11.47 2.65
N LEU A 112 -7.18 11.22 2.74
CA LEU A 112 -6.43 11.24 4.00
C LEU A 112 -5.56 12.49 4.20
N GLY A 113 -5.58 13.45 3.25
CA GLY A 113 -4.80 14.69 3.35
C GLY A 113 -3.27 14.49 3.34
N LEU A 114 -2.78 13.46 2.66
CA LEU A 114 -1.38 13.07 2.68
C LEU A 114 -0.52 13.92 1.74
N THR A 115 0.74 14.10 2.11
CA THR A 115 1.77 14.59 1.18
C THR A 115 2.46 13.40 0.51
N TYR A 116 2.55 13.36 -0.82
CA TYR A 116 3.33 12.36 -1.55
C TYR A 116 4.59 12.97 -2.14
N LEU A 117 5.75 12.38 -1.85
CA LEU A 117 6.97 12.56 -2.63
C LEU A 117 7.09 11.38 -3.58
N TYR A 118 6.86 11.61 -4.86
CA TYR A 118 6.85 10.58 -5.89
C TYR A 118 8.14 10.64 -6.72
N ILE A 119 8.91 9.56 -6.72
CA ILE A 119 10.17 9.42 -7.47
C ILE A 119 9.92 8.50 -8.66
N THR A 120 10.28 8.92 -9.87
CA THR A 120 10.12 8.11 -11.09
C THR A 120 11.09 8.51 -12.20
N HIS A 121 11.54 7.54 -12.99
CA HIS A 121 12.22 7.78 -14.26
C HIS A 121 11.26 7.87 -15.46
N ASP A 122 9.98 7.51 -15.30
CA ASP A 122 8.96 7.56 -16.36
C ASP A 122 8.15 8.86 -16.26
N LEU A 123 8.59 9.86 -17.01
CA LEU A 123 7.97 11.19 -17.09
C LEU A 123 6.49 11.14 -17.47
N SER A 124 6.03 10.17 -18.27
CA SER A 124 4.61 10.07 -18.67
C SER A 124 3.67 9.87 -17.47
N THR A 125 4.20 9.22 -16.42
CA THR A 125 3.55 9.00 -15.12
C THR A 125 3.50 10.27 -14.27
N ALA A 126 4.57 11.07 -14.31
CA ALA A 126 4.65 12.33 -13.57
C ALA A 126 3.63 13.36 -14.07
N TRP A 127 3.45 13.48 -15.39
CA TRP A 127 2.55 14.46 -16.01
C TRP A 127 1.06 14.23 -15.70
N ARG A 128 0.63 12.97 -15.51
CA ARG A 128 -0.78 12.64 -15.25
C ARG A 128 -1.21 12.93 -13.80
N ASN A 129 -0.27 12.97 -12.86
CA ASN A 129 -0.55 13.18 -11.43
C ASN A 129 -0.55 14.67 -10.99
N ILE A 130 -0.07 15.58 -11.85
CA ILE A 130 0.08 17.02 -11.52
C ILE A 130 -1.19 17.84 -11.82
N ARG A 131 -2.12 17.38 -12.68
CA ARG A 131 -3.38 18.09 -12.90
C ARG A 131 -4.41 17.75 -11.80
N ARG A 132 -4.81 18.82 -11.10
CA ARG A 132 -5.81 18.87 -10.02
C ARG A 132 -7.03 18.03 -10.36
#